data_AF-A0A3D8SV67-F1
#
_entry.id   AF-A0A3D8SV67-F1
#
_cell.length_a   1.000
_cell.length_b   1.000
_cell.length_c   1.000
_cell.angle_alpha   90.00
_cell.angle_beta   90.00
_cell.angle_gamma   90.00
#
_symmetry.space_group_name_H-M   'P 1'
#
loop_
_entity.id
_entity.type
_entity.pdbx_description
1 polymer ?
#
loop_
_entity_poly.entity_id
_entity_poly.type
_entity_poly.pdbx_seq_one_letter_code
_entity_poly.pdbx_strand_id
1 'polypeptide(L)'
;MQQLSTQMPSAQLRSPTMASNTSSSDRGSPGPSIHYKRLGYGQQPSYNDNDPSALPEIEHLRRELEDARIRIDRDTGVINSLHEKVTQLDELVKKQQVTISNQSKTISDRRPLRKQQSQIHAQVQSHMAMGFYPMTPSHHHHVHQCQYPGSGTSGVPPCSGAVCVVHNTLSPFESQTSQAQSQAQTPQSAYSPEYASQGGTVFDQPPPKFEIPLGAHGSSTQVSSSGLVPNFGRPSDVFSPFTSTTVSNSVDHAIPASSNGAADCHKKMADFSNRFQALMRMSEIFGQTHASLPNIFMDSHMDDHVKEYLMAISRGTKASDLLGNAATRGFFVAKAINWYLVEKVLCMTAISGFDASVDVEISQIQKQMASSTPIMRHIMLTAIATHIAAICKRPGFAEYNQQNIQVHLHRLWAYIGPLGHDAPANQNSSMWNDLHAIISEAQSLATDMYSMPLEYRFEFPEQSEPFDPQTMINRDPWVLADPSALQNTDTRVRLGITPIARVRDNSQSPGDVQMVYMGHVLLKGPKKQML
;
A
#
# COMPACT_ATOMS: atom_id res chain seq x y z
N MET A 1 -0.80 -33.94 -44.10
CA MET A 1 -2.02 -33.94 -43.25
C MET A 1 -2.28 -32.51 -42.82
N GLN A 2 -3.53 -32.08 -43.00
CA GLN A 2 -3.97 -30.68 -43.11
C GLN A 2 -3.70 -29.85 -41.84
N GLN A 3 -3.11 -28.67 -42.03
CA GLN A 3 -3.04 -27.59 -41.04
C GLN A 3 -4.22 -26.63 -41.27
N LEU A 4 -5.09 -26.48 -40.26
CA LEU A 4 -6.12 -25.45 -40.21
C LEU A 4 -5.50 -24.16 -39.69
N SER A 5 -5.38 -23.18 -40.59
CA SER A 5 -4.98 -21.80 -40.31
C SER A 5 -6.25 -20.99 -40.00
N THR A 6 -6.41 -20.54 -38.76
CA THR A 6 -7.53 -19.69 -38.35
C THR A 6 -7.06 -18.23 -38.34
N GLN A 7 -7.47 -17.50 -39.37
CA GLN A 7 -7.18 -16.09 -39.62
C GLN A 7 -8.24 -15.24 -38.89
N MET A 8 -7.82 -14.39 -37.94
CA MET A 8 -8.68 -13.40 -37.28
C MET A 8 -8.67 -12.07 -38.06
N PRO A 9 -9.82 -11.41 -38.25
CA PRO A 9 -9.91 -10.18 -39.04
C PRO A 9 -9.55 -8.93 -38.23
N SER A 10 -8.69 -8.09 -38.83
CA SER A 10 -8.28 -6.78 -38.34
C SER A 10 -9.40 -5.75 -38.49
N ALA A 11 -9.90 -5.22 -37.37
CA ALA A 11 -10.82 -4.09 -37.34
C ALA A 11 -10.04 -2.77 -37.44
N GLN A 12 -10.21 -2.04 -38.55
CA GLN A 12 -9.75 -0.66 -38.71
C GLN A 12 -10.70 0.30 -37.98
N LEU A 13 -10.20 0.96 -36.93
CA LEU A 13 -10.86 2.11 -36.30
C LEU A 13 -10.20 3.40 -36.82
N ARG A 14 -10.90 4.07 -37.74
CA ARG A 14 -10.70 5.49 -38.04
C ARG A 14 -11.37 6.30 -36.94
N SER A 15 -10.69 7.29 -36.41
CA SER A 15 -11.29 8.33 -35.55
C SER A 15 -10.66 9.70 -35.83
N PRO A 16 -11.42 10.78 -35.65
CA PRO A 16 -11.28 12.01 -36.41
C PRO A 16 -10.39 13.05 -35.73
N THR A 17 -9.73 13.85 -36.56
CA THR A 17 -8.99 15.05 -36.20
C THR A 17 -9.94 16.12 -35.65
N MET A 18 -9.76 16.50 -34.38
CA MET A 18 -10.37 17.70 -33.80
C MET A 18 -9.23 18.62 -33.34
N ALA A 19 -9.14 19.76 -34.01
CA ALA A 19 -8.29 20.87 -33.63
C ALA A 19 -8.99 21.67 -32.51
N SER A 20 -8.30 21.93 -31.41
CA SER A 20 -8.73 22.91 -30.42
C SER A 20 -7.55 23.78 -30.03
N ASN A 21 -7.58 25.01 -30.53
CA ASN A 21 -6.85 26.16 -30.03
C ASN A 21 -7.35 26.47 -28.61
N THR A 22 -6.45 26.51 -27.63
CA THR A 22 -6.66 27.29 -26.41
C THR A 22 -5.39 28.01 -26.03
N SER A 23 -5.53 29.33 -26.05
CA SER A 23 -4.61 30.39 -25.69
C SER A 23 -4.41 30.53 -24.18
N SER A 24 -3.16 30.82 -23.81
CA SER A 24 -2.70 31.79 -22.79
C SER A 24 -3.42 31.90 -21.42
N SER A 25 -2.70 31.51 -20.36
CA SER A 25 -2.60 32.24 -19.08
C SER A 25 -1.40 31.66 -18.31
N ASP A 26 -0.26 32.32 -18.23
CA ASP A 26 0.12 33.40 -17.31
C ASP A 26 0.94 32.92 -16.09
N ARG A 27 2.22 33.33 -16.13
CA ARG A 27 3.15 33.71 -15.04
C ARG A 27 3.13 32.91 -13.73
N GLY A 28 3.98 31.88 -13.67
CA GLY A 28 4.61 31.40 -12.44
C GLY A 28 6.01 32.01 -12.28
N SER A 29 6.30 32.56 -11.10
CA SER A 29 7.56 33.22 -10.73
C SER A 29 8.75 32.25 -10.78
N PRO A 30 9.91 32.61 -11.37
CA PRO A 30 11.09 31.76 -11.35
C PRO A 30 11.71 31.76 -9.95
N GLY A 31 11.68 30.60 -9.28
CA GLY A 31 12.48 30.36 -8.09
C GLY A 31 13.98 30.40 -8.39
N PRO A 32 14.84 30.60 -7.38
CA PRO A 32 16.27 30.78 -7.59
C PRO A 32 16.89 29.52 -8.19
N SER A 33 17.42 29.65 -9.41
CA SER A 33 18.21 28.60 -10.06
C SER A 33 19.47 28.33 -9.25
N ILE A 34 19.47 27.24 -8.48
CA ILE A 34 20.69 26.70 -7.87
C ILE A 34 21.50 26.04 -9.00
N HIS A 35 22.59 26.69 -9.37
CA HIS A 35 23.51 26.22 -10.40
C HIS A 35 24.38 25.10 -9.79
N TYR A 36 23.95 23.85 -9.89
CA TYR A 36 24.78 22.72 -9.51
C TYR A 36 25.95 22.60 -10.49
N LYS A 37 27.15 23.01 -10.07
CA LYS A 37 28.39 22.62 -10.77
C LYS A 37 28.50 21.10 -10.65
N ARG A 38 28.36 20.42 -11.79
CA ARG A 38 28.56 18.98 -11.95
C ARG A 38 30.02 18.64 -11.61
N LEU A 39 30.29 18.31 -10.34
CA LEU A 39 31.58 17.81 -9.91
C LEU A 39 31.77 16.42 -10.51
N GLY A 40 32.65 16.34 -11.51
CA GLY A 40 33.07 15.09 -12.11
C GLY A 40 33.94 14.30 -11.14
N TYR A 41 33.34 13.36 -10.42
CA TYR A 41 34.07 12.34 -9.66
C TYR A 41 34.70 11.35 -10.66
N GLY A 42 35.88 11.67 -11.20
CA GLY A 42 36.47 10.85 -12.26
C GLY A 42 37.97 10.98 -12.51
N GLN A 43 38.71 11.72 -11.67
CA GLN A 43 40.17 11.68 -11.67
C GLN A 43 40.61 11.77 -10.21
N GLN A 44 41.25 10.73 -9.69
CA GLN A 44 42.04 10.86 -8.47
C GLN A 44 43.22 11.77 -8.83
N PRO A 45 43.30 13.00 -8.29
CA PRO A 45 44.48 13.81 -8.47
C PRO A 45 45.59 13.12 -7.69
N SER A 46 46.71 12.86 -8.35
CA SER A 46 47.99 12.59 -7.67
C SER A 46 48.32 13.82 -6.83
N TYR A 47 47.88 13.84 -5.58
CA TYR A 47 48.15 14.91 -4.64
C TYR A 47 49.65 14.97 -4.38
N ASN A 48 50.30 16.00 -4.90
CA ASN A 48 51.61 16.42 -4.42
C ASN A 48 51.41 16.99 -3.00
N ASP A 49 51.92 16.31 -1.98
CA ASP A 49 51.79 16.64 -0.54
C ASP A 49 52.40 17.99 -0.13
N ASN A 50 52.84 18.83 -1.07
CA ASN A 50 53.57 20.07 -0.81
C ASN A 50 52.92 21.32 -1.41
N ASP A 51 51.63 21.29 -1.80
CA ASP A 51 50.93 22.50 -2.26
C ASP A 51 50.27 23.24 -1.08
N PRO A 52 50.84 24.38 -0.60
CA PRO A 52 50.30 25.14 0.52
C PRO A 52 48.95 25.82 0.21
N SER A 53 48.46 25.76 -1.04
CA SER A 53 47.18 26.35 -1.43
C SER A 53 45.94 25.53 -1.04
N ALA A 54 46.09 24.26 -0.64
CA ALA A 54 44.98 23.38 -0.26
C ALA A 54 44.47 23.59 1.19
N LEU A 55 45.26 24.21 2.06
CA LEU A 55 44.91 24.46 3.46
C LEU A 55 43.63 25.32 3.65
N PRO A 56 43.44 26.47 2.98
CA PRO A 56 42.25 27.31 3.17
C PRO A 56 40.95 26.64 2.71
N GLU A 57 40.99 25.77 1.70
CA GLU A 57 39.81 25.04 1.22
C GLU A 57 39.38 23.97 2.23
N ILE A 58 40.34 23.26 2.83
CA ILE A 58 40.06 22.29 3.90
C ILE A 58 39.48 22.99 5.14
N GLU A 59 39.99 24.17 5.51
CA GLU A 59 39.43 24.95 6.63
C GLU A 59 38.02 25.48 6.34
N HIS A 60 37.71 25.83 5.10
CA HIS A 60 36.36 26.20 4.68
C HIS A 60 35.39 25.02 4.82
N LEU A 61 35.75 23.85 4.26
CA LEU A 61 34.92 22.64 4.36
C LEU A 61 34.71 22.19 5.80
N ARG A 62 35.73 22.34 6.67
CA ARG A 62 35.59 22.06 8.11
C ARG A 62 34.58 22.98 8.78
N ARG A 63 34.58 24.28 8.46
CA ARG A 63 33.59 25.24 8.97
C ARG A 63 32.18 24.91 8.49
N GLU A 64 32.02 24.59 7.21
CA GLU A 64 30.73 24.24 6.64
C GLU A 64 30.16 22.94 7.24
N LEU A 65 31.02 21.96 7.50
CA LEU A 65 30.65 20.71 8.16
C LEU A 65 30.22 20.94 9.62
N GLU A 66 30.88 21.85 10.34
CA GLU A 66 30.50 22.20 11.71
C GLU A 66 29.16 22.96 11.74
N ASP A 67 28.94 23.90 10.82
CA ASP A 67 27.65 24.58 10.67
C ASP A 67 26.52 23.61 10.29
N ALA A 68 26.80 22.59 9.49
CA ALA A 68 25.84 21.53 9.18
C ALA A 68 25.48 20.72 10.43
N ARG A 69 26.46 20.35 11.27
CA ARG A 69 26.22 19.64 12.54
C ARG A 69 25.35 20.44 13.50
N ILE A 70 25.64 21.74 13.67
CA ILE A 70 24.86 22.63 14.52
C ILE A 70 23.39 22.74 14.04
N ARG A 71 23.17 22.75 12.71
CA ARG A 71 21.81 22.73 12.14
C ARG A 71 21.09 21.42 12.45
N ILE A 72 21.75 20.29 12.26
CA ILE A 72 21.20 18.96 12.57
C ILE A 72 20.81 18.85 14.04
N ASP A 73 21.65 19.32 14.96
CA ASP A 73 21.35 19.29 16.39
C ASP A 73 20.13 20.15 16.75
N ARG A 74 20.01 21.34 16.13
CA ARG A 74 18.84 22.21 16.30
C ARG A 74 17.56 21.54 15.80
N ASP A 75 17.60 20.99 14.59
CA ASP A 75 16.44 20.32 13.98
C ASP A 75 16.03 19.09 14.77
N THR A 76 17.00 18.33 15.29
CA THR A 76 16.75 17.21 16.21
C THR A 76 16.02 17.67 17.47
N GLY A 77 16.39 18.81 18.03
CA GLY A 77 15.67 19.43 19.15
C GLY A 77 14.21 19.79 18.82
N VAL A 78 13.98 20.38 17.64
CA VAL A 78 12.62 20.71 17.16
C VAL A 78 11.78 19.45 16.96
N ILE A 79 12.36 18.40 16.35
CA ILE A 79 11.69 17.11 16.12
C ILE A 79 11.28 16.48 17.44
N ASN A 80 12.18 16.46 18.44
CA ASN A 80 11.87 15.92 19.76
C ASN A 80 10.73 16.68 20.45
N SER A 81 10.72 18.02 20.35
CA SER A 81 9.64 18.85 20.89
C SER A 81 8.30 18.60 20.19
N LEU A 82 8.31 18.41 18.86
CA LEU A 82 7.09 18.06 18.11
C LEU A 82 6.59 16.67 18.51
N HIS A 83 7.49 15.70 18.70
CA HIS A 83 7.13 14.35 19.14
C HIS A 83 6.49 14.34 20.54
N GLU A 84 6.99 15.17 21.46
CA GLU A 84 6.37 15.36 22.77
C GLU A 84 4.97 15.95 22.66
N LYS A 85 4.77 16.97 21.82
CA LYS A 85 3.44 17.56 21.56
C LYS A 85 2.45 16.56 20.95
N VAL A 86 2.90 15.73 20.02
CA VAL A 86 2.07 14.66 19.44
C VAL A 86 1.66 13.67 20.52
N THR A 87 2.59 13.27 21.40
CA THR A 87 2.31 12.37 22.52
C THR A 87 1.26 12.97 23.48
N GLN A 88 1.37 14.26 23.81
CA GLN A 88 0.38 14.95 24.66
C GLN A 88 -1.01 15.03 23.99
N LEU A 89 -1.06 15.26 22.67
CA LEU A 89 -2.32 15.26 21.93
C LEU A 89 -2.98 13.88 21.91
N ASP A 90 -2.20 12.81 21.73
CA ASP A 90 -2.72 11.44 21.79
C ASP A 90 -3.31 11.09 23.17
N GLU A 91 -2.67 11.54 24.26
CA GLU A 91 -3.21 11.37 25.61
C GLU A 91 -4.53 12.13 25.81
N LEU A 92 -4.63 13.36 25.30
CA LEU A 92 -5.86 14.15 25.33
C LEU A 92 -6.99 13.48 24.54
N VAL A 93 -6.71 12.98 23.34
CA VAL A 93 -7.68 12.25 22.51
C VAL A 93 -8.17 11.00 23.23
N LYS A 94 -7.26 10.21 23.83
CA LYS A 94 -7.64 9.04 24.65
C LYS A 94 -8.55 9.42 25.82
N LYS A 95 -8.24 10.50 26.53
CA LYS A 95 -9.06 11.00 27.65
C LYS A 95 -10.45 11.44 27.20
N GLN A 96 -10.54 12.13 26.07
CA GLN A 96 -11.82 12.52 25.48
C GLN A 96 -12.64 11.30 25.05
N GLN A 97 -12.00 10.30 24.46
CA GLN A 97 -12.67 9.06 24.05
C GLN A 97 -13.27 8.31 25.24
N VAL A 98 -12.55 8.21 26.36
CA VAL A 98 -13.09 7.63 27.62
C VAL A 98 -14.27 8.44 28.15
N THR A 99 -14.19 9.77 28.09
CA THR A 99 -15.26 10.66 28.55
C THR A 99 -16.53 10.49 27.70
N ILE A 100 -16.38 10.48 26.38
CA ILE A 100 -17.49 10.25 25.44
C ILE A 100 -18.08 8.87 25.68
N SER A 101 -17.26 7.83 25.81
CA SER A 101 -17.73 6.46 26.08
C SER A 101 -18.56 6.38 27.37
N ASN A 102 -18.10 6.99 28.45
CA ASN A 102 -18.83 7.03 29.73
C ASN A 102 -20.16 7.80 29.63
N GLN A 103 -20.17 8.93 28.92
CA GLN A 103 -21.40 9.69 28.66
C GLN A 103 -22.38 8.90 27.80
N SER A 104 -21.92 8.27 26.71
CA SER A 104 -22.74 7.42 25.84
C SER A 104 -23.33 6.23 26.61
N LYS A 105 -22.57 5.61 27.51
CA LYS A 105 -23.06 4.52 28.38
C LYS A 105 -24.16 5.01 29.33
N THR A 106 -23.97 6.19 29.94
CA THR A 106 -24.95 6.80 30.86
C THR A 106 -26.26 7.16 30.16
N ILE A 107 -26.18 7.66 28.91
CA ILE A 107 -27.35 8.00 28.09
C ILE A 107 -28.08 6.74 27.62
N SER A 108 -27.34 5.70 27.24
CA SER A 108 -27.90 4.45 26.71
C SER A 108 -28.62 3.63 27.79
N ASP A 109 -28.24 3.75 29.06
CA ASP A 109 -28.81 2.99 30.17
C ASP A 109 -30.08 3.63 30.79
N ARG A 110 -31.01 4.11 29.96
CA ARG A 110 -32.31 4.66 30.40
C ARG A 110 -33.37 3.58 30.68
N ARG A 111 -32.98 2.39 31.16
CA ARG A 111 -33.92 1.28 31.45
C ARG A 111 -34.54 1.19 32.86
N PRO A 112 -34.14 1.92 33.93
CA PRO A 112 -34.85 1.77 35.20
C PRO A 112 -36.17 2.54 35.30
N LEU A 113 -36.33 3.67 34.60
CA LEU A 113 -37.48 4.56 34.85
C LEU A 113 -38.83 4.08 34.30
N ARG A 114 -38.85 3.07 33.41
CA ARG A 114 -40.11 2.59 32.81
C ARG A 114 -40.86 1.56 33.66
N LYS A 115 -40.30 1.11 34.80
CA LYS A 115 -40.99 0.17 35.70
C LYS A 115 -41.73 0.82 36.88
N GLN A 116 -41.51 2.11 37.16
CA GLN A 116 -42.20 2.80 38.26
C GLN A 116 -43.50 3.52 37.86
N GLN A 117 -43.80 3.63 36.55
CA GLN A 117 -45.03 4.28 36.07
C GLN A 117 -46.17 3.31 35.72
N SER A 118 -45.94 1.99 35.83
CA SER A 118 -46.96 0.97 35.58
C SER A 118 -47.69 0.50 36.84
N GLN A 119 -47.36 1.03 38.03
CA GLN A 119 -47.96 0.62 39.30
C GLN A 119 -48.95 1.64 39.90
N ILE A 120 -49.26 2.73 39.18
CA ILE A 120 -50.21 3.77 39.64
C ILE A 120 -51.58 3.67 38.93
N HIS A 121 -51.74 2.82 37.89
CA HIS A 121 -53.01 2.64 37.16
C HIS A 121 -53.67 1.28 37.37
N ALA A 122 -53.67 0.75 38.60
CA ALA A 122 -54.36 -0.50 38.94
C ALA A 122 -55.28 -0.38 40.17
N GLN A 123 -55.79 0.81 40.47
CA GLN A 123 -56.75 0.99 41.55
C GLN A 123 -57.75 2.08 41.14
N VAL A 124 -58.89 1.67 40.58
CA VAL A 124 -60.24 2.26 40.71
C VAL A 124 -61.17 1.56 39.73
N GLN A 125 -62.34 1.17 40.24
CA GLN A 125 -63.55 0.66 39.57
C GLN A 125 -63.71 -0.86 39.38
N SER A 126 -64.29 -1.44 40.44
CA SER A 126 -65.17 -2.61 40.41
C SER A 126 -66.65 -2.16 40.54
N HIS A 127 -67.56 -3.02 40.06
CA HIS A 127 -69.04 -3.07 40.24
C HIS A 127 -69.88 -2.18 39.29
N MET A 128 -70.90 -2.63 38.54
CA MET A 128 -71.81 -3.81 38.58
C MET A 128 -72.31 -4.15 37.15
N ALA A 129 -72.88 -5.35 37.00
CA ALA A 129 -74.14 -5.66 36.28
C ALA A 129 -74.08 -6.73 35.17
N MET A 130 -74.57 -7.92 35.55
CA MET A 130 -75.53 -8.82 34.89
C MET A 130 -75.62 -8.87 33.35
N GLY A 131 -75.39 -10.07 32.82
CA GLY A 131 -76.44 -10.81 32.11
C GLY A 131 -76.35 -10.96 30.59
N PHE A 132 -76.47 -12.23 30.17
CA PHE A 132 -76.93 -12.77 28.88
C PHE A 132 -75.92 -13.06 27.74
N TYR A 133 -75.74 -14.38 27.55
CA TYR A 133 -75.41 -15.16 26.33
C TYR A 133 -76.25 -14.73 25.11
N PRO A 134 -75.82 -14.95 23.83
CA PRO A 134 -75.70 -16.32 23.28
C PRO A 134 -74.69 -16.61 22.12
N MET A 135 -74.50 -17.93 21.94
CA MET A 135 -74.29 -18.71 20.71
C MET A 135 -72.99 -18.60 19.88
N THR A 136 -72.26 -19.74 19.91
CA THR A 136 -71.42 -20.42 18.91
C THR A 136 -71.97 -20.35 17.45
N PRO A 137 -71.19 -20.61 16.34
CA PRO A 137 -70.37 -21.83 16.20
C PRO A 137 -69.13 -21.88 15.26
N SER A 138 -68.30 -22.88 15.58
CA SER A 138 -67.62 -23.87 14.72
C SER A 138 -66.82 -23.49 13.46
N HIS A 139 -65.55 -23.96 13.44
CA HIS A 139 -64.80 -24.69 12.38
C HIS A 139 -63.33 -24.22 12.31
N HIS A 140 -62.28 -25.00 12.02
CA HIS A 140 -62.02 -26.44 11.88
C HIS A 140 -60.49 -26.65 11.97
N HIS A 141 -60.07 -27.91 12.14
CA HIS A 141 -58.69 -28.42 12.21
C HIS A 141 -57.88 -28.33 10.89
N HIS A 142 -56.55 -28.48 11.04
CA HIS A 142 -55.54 -29.34 10.31
C HIS A 142 -54.24 -28.55 10.05
N VAL A 143 -53.01 -28.89 10.43
CA VAL A 143 -52.20 -30.11 10.67
C VAL A 143 -51.83 -30.94 9.42
N HIS A 144 -50.51 -31.03 9.16
CA HIS A 144 -49.72 -31.93 8.27
C HIS A 144 -49.86 -31.66 6.74
N GLN A 145 -48.89 -31.90 5.84
CA GLN A 145 -47.65 -32.69 5.86
C GLN A 145 -46.75 -32.31 4.67
N CYS A 146 -45.55 -32.88 4.65
CA CYS A 146 -44.45 -32.74 3.69
C CYS A 146 -44.66 -33.45 2.32
N GLN A 147 -43.69 -33.15 1.42
CA GLN A 147 -43.05 -33.99 0.37
C GLN A 147 -43.45 -33.83 -1.12
N TYR A 148 -42.50 -33.25 -1.90
CA TYR A 148 -41.88 -33.67 -3.20
C TYR A 148 -42.78 -33.99 -4.44
N PRO A 149 -42.24 -34.23 -5.67
CA PRO A 149 -41.47 -33.36 -6.58
C PRO A 149 -41.93 -33.40 -8.06
N GLY A 150 -41.21 -32.67 -8.95
CA GLY A 150 -41.23 -32.80 -10.42
C GLY A 150 -41.90 -31.64 -11.16
N SER A 151 -41.68 -31.31 -12.43
CA SER A 151 -40.68 -31.63 -13.48
C SER A 151 -41.25 -31.01 -14.78
N GLY A 152 -40.44 -30.27 -15.57
CA GLY A 152 -40.70 -29.96 -16.99
C GLY A 152 -41.67 -28.80 -17.26
N THR A 153 -41.67 -28.07 -18.38
CA THR A 153 -40.87 -28.03 -19.62
C THR A 153 -41.34 -26.79 -20.42
N SER A 154 -40.40 -26.11 -21.10
CA SER A 154 -40.49 -25.49 -22.44
C SER A 154 -41.57 -24.44 -22.78
N GLY A 155 -41.16 -23.34 -23.45
CA GLY A 155 -42.04 -22.55 -24.32
C GLY A 155 -41.65 -21.09 -24.61
N VAL A 156 -40.76 -20.89 -25.58
CA VAL A 156 -40.59 -19.66 -26.43
C VAL A 156 -41.77 -19.68 -27.46
N PRO A 157 -42.31 -18.60 -28.09
CA PRO A 157 -41.56 -17.61 -28.91
C PRO A 157 -42.25 -16.21 -29.09
N PRO A 158 -42.04 -15.42 -30.18
CA PRO A 158 -41.34 -14.12 -30.12
C PRO A 158 -42.17 -12.93 -30.69
N CYS A 159 -41.58 -11.72 -30.70
CA CYS A 159 -41.52 -10.78 -31.85
C CYS A 159 -41.23 -9.31 -31.42
N SER A 160 -40.32 -8.68 -32.19
CA SER A 160 -40.24 -7.28 -32.68
C SER A 160 -41.05 -6.18 -31.98
N GLY A 161 -40.59 -4.96 -31.73
CA GLY A 161 -39.49 -4.13 -32.26
C GLY A 161 -39.86 -2.65 -32.02
N ALA A 162 -38.98 -1.74 -32.46
CA ALA A 162 -39.18 -0.29 -32.60
C ALA A 162 -38.90 0.64 -31.38
N VAL A 163 -37.71 1.23 -31.46
CA VAL A 163 -37.33 2.64 -31.25
C VAL A 163 -38.49 3.64 -31.21
N CYS A 164 -38.48 4.55 -30.23
CA CYS A 164 -38.74 5.99 -30.42
C CYS A 164 -38.23 6.84 -29.25
N VAL A 165 -37.62 7.97 -29.63
CA VAL A 165 -37.12 9.08 -28.84
C VAL A 165 -38.29 10.03 -28.49
N VAL A 166 -38.05 10.98 -27.58
CA VAL A 166 -38.60 12.37 -27.49
C VAL A 166 -39.27 12.68 -26.14
N HIS A 167 -38.50 13.42 -25.32
CA HIS A 167 -38.78 14.76 -24.78
C HIS A 167 -40.15 15.12 -24.14
N ASN A 168 -39.99 15.75 -22.96
CA ASN A 168 -40.58 17.03 -22.51
C ASN A 168 -41.82 17.11 -21.60
N THR A 169 -41.69 18.09 -20.69
CA THR A 169 -42.68 19.05 -20.13
C THR A 169 -43.55 18.69 -18.91
N LEU A 170 -43.13 19.26 -17.76
CA LEU A 170 -43.77 20.35 -16.98
C LEU A 170 -45.26 20.25 -16.53
N SER A 171 -45.40 20.20 -15.20
CA SER A 171 -46.31 21.01 -14.34
C SER A 171 -47.80 20.59 -14.22
N PRO A 172 -48.62 21.25 -13.35
CA PRO A 172 -48.60 21.17 -11.88
C PRO A 172 -50.03 20.93 -11.31
N PHE A 173 -50.19 20.70 -10.00
CA PHE A 173 -51.48 20.94 -9.34
C PHE A 173 -51.30 21.45 -7.90
N GLU A 174 -51.87 22.63 -7.67
CA GLU A 174 -52.05 23.33 -6.40
C GLU A 174 -53.30 22.85 -5.64
N SER A 175 -53.41 23.33 -4.39
CA SER A 175 -54.64 23.58 -3.59
C SER A 175 -54.96 22.53 -2.53
N GLN A 176 -55.36 22.84 -1.29
CA GLN A 176 -55.42 24.06 -0.47
C GLN A 176 -55.88 23.60 0.95
N THR A 177 -55.48 24.37 1.96
CA THR A 177 -56.16 24.67 3.24
C THR A 177 -56.75 23.55 4.14
N SER A 178 -56.31 23.53 5.41
CA SER A 178 -57.16 23.89 6.57
C SER A 178 -56.37 24.00 7.88
N GLN A 179 -56.70 25.05 8.64
CA GLN A 179 -56.20 25.43 9.96
C GLN A 179 -56.79 24.56 11.08
N ALA A 180 -56.05 24.34 12.16
CA ALA A 180 -56.60 24.29 13.53
C ALA A 180 -55.50 24.57 14.56
N GLN A 181 -55.67 25.65 15.32
CA GLN A 181 -54.91 26.01 16.52
C GLN A 181 -55.29 25.09 17.68
N SER A 182 -54.36 24.80 18.58
CA SER A 182 -54.67 24.49 19.99
C SER A 182 -53.50 24.84 20.90
N GLN A 183 -53.76 25.76 21.82
CA GLN A 183 -52.96 26.17 22.95
C GLN A 183 -52.90 25.05 24.00
N ALA A 184 -51.77 24.89 24.69
CA ALA A 184 -51.72 24.21 25.98
C ALA A 184 -50.85 25.00 26.95
N GLN A 185 -51.48 25.37 28.06
CA GLN A 185 -50.98 26.14 29.20
C GLN A 185 -50.15 25.25 30.13
N THR A 186 -49.09 25.81 30.72
CA THR A 186 -48.36 25.23 31.85
C THR A 186 -48.71 25.97 33.15
N PRO A 187 -48.85 25.27 34.29
CA PRO A 187 -49.22 25.90 35.55
C PRO A 187 -48.01 26.45 36.33
N GLN A 188 -48.25 27.58 36.99
CA GLN A 188 -47.36 28.26 37.93
C GLN A 188 -47.48 27.71 39.37
N SER A 189 -46.36 27.74 40.11
CA SER A 189 -46.24 28.10 41.54
C SER A 189 -44.74 28.02 41.92
N ALA A 190 -44.13 28.72 42.87
CA ALA A 190 -44.35 29.96 43.61
C ALA A 190 -43.09 30.12 44.52
N TYR A 191 -42.50 31.32 44.56
CA TYR A 191 -41.68 31.98 45.61
C TYR A 191 -40.35 31.40 46.21
N SER A 192 -39.26 32.12 45.86
CA SER A 192 -38.16 32.75 46.66
C SER A 192 -37.05 31.93 47.37
N PRO A 193 -35.85 32.53 47.68
CA PRO A 193 -35.41 33.94 47.56
C PRO A 193 -34.09 34.21 46.80
N GLU A 194 -33.82 35.51 46.60
CA GLU A 194 -32.68 36.18 45.97
C GLU A 194 -31.30 35.87 46.59
N TYR A 195 -30.29 35.68 45.73
CA TYR A 195 -28.91 36.14 45.96
C TYR A 195 -28.27 36.59 44.64
N ALA A 196 -27.36 37.55 44.77
CA ALA A 196 -26.96 38.51 43.77
C ALA A 196 -26.20 37.97 42.53
N SER A 197 -26.50 38.66 41.44
CA SER A 197 -25.80 38.80 40.15
C SER A 197 -24.28 38.58 40.17
N GLN A 198 -23.81 37.67 39.31
CA GLN A 198 -22.62 37.83 38.46
C GLN A 198 -22.61 36.71 37.39
N GLY A 199 -23.26 36.99 36.25
CA GLY A 199 -23.23 36.14 35.07
C GLY A 199 -22.18 36.62 34.08
N GLY A 200 -21.17 35.78 33.83
CA GLY A 200 -20.26 35.88 32.69
C GLY A 200 -19.94 34.48 32.22
N THR A 201 -20.47 34.09 31.06
CA THR A 201 -20.21 32.80 30.42
C THR A 201 -18.79 32.77 29.85
N VAL A 202 -18.05 31.68 30.10
CA VAL A 202 -16.67 31.43 29.66
C VAL A 202 -16.44 31.58 28.15
N PHE A 203 -17.52 31.60 27.35
CA PHE A 203 -17.46 31.72 25.90
C PHE A 203 -17.41 33.15 25.36
N ASP A 204 -17.52 34.17 26.23
CA ASP A 204 -17.49 35.59 25.82
C ASP A 204 -16.11 36.26 25.97
N GLN A 205 -15.05 35.53 26.33
CA GLN A 205 -13.71 36.10 26.39
C GLN A 205 -12.95 35.91 25.06
N PRO A 206 -12.34 36.98 24.50
CA PRO A 206 -11.47 36.85 23.35
C PRO A 206 -10.23 36.00 23.69
N PRO A 207 -9.67 35.25 22.72
CA PRO A 207 -8.52 34.39 22.97
C PRO A 207 -7.33 35.19 23.52
N PRO A 208 -6.54 34.64 24.46
CA PRO A 208 -5.38 35.32 25.03
C PRO A 208 -4.35 35.60 23.93
N LYS A 209 -3.93 36.85 23.82
CA LYS A 209 -2.83 37.27 22.94
C LYS A 209 -1.50 36.91 23.60
N PHE A 210 -0.71 36.10 22.91
CA PHE A 210 0.66 35.79 23.30
C PHE A 210 1.59 36.89 22.80
N GLU A 211 2.15 37.67 23.71
CA GLU A 211 3.26 38.58 23.40
C GLU A 211 4.56 37.77 23.38
N ILE A 212 5.23 37.76 22.23
CA ILE A 212 6.55 37.15 22.05
C ILE A 212 7.59 38.23 22.36
N PRO A 213 8.47 38.05 23.36
CA PRO A 213 9.52 39.03 23.63
C PRO A 213 10.57 39.00 22.53
N LEU A 214 10.76 40.15 21.87
CA LEU A 214 11.88 40.40 20.98
C LEU A 214 13.14 40.73 21.80
N GLY A 215 14.10 39.80 21.77
CA GLY A 215 15.54 40.07 21.80
C GLY A 215 16.19 40.45 23.12
N ALA A 216 17.20 39.67 23.55
CA ALA A 216 18.39 40.21 24.19
C ALA A 216 19.56 39.22 24.10
N HIS A 217 20.72 39.78 23.82
CA HIS A 217 22.01 39.15 23.62
C HIS A 217 22.63 38.64 24.92
N GLY A 218 23.42 37.56 24.79
CA GLY A 218 24.70 37.36 25.46
C GLY A 218 24.71 37.09 26.98
N SER A 219 25.19 35.91 27.37
CA SER A 219 26.48 35.76 28.06
C SER A 219 26.69 34.34 28.56
N SER A 220 27.93 33.89 28.41
CA SER A 220 28.54 32.66 28.92
C SER A 220 28.25 32.39 30.39
N THR A 221 27.99 31.12 30.75
CA THR A 221 28.62 30.52 31.93
C THR A 221 28.66 28.99 31.86
N GLN A 222 29.84 28.50 32.19
CA GLN A 222 30.33 27.13 32.28
C GLN A 222 29.82 26.46 33.56
N VAL A 223 29.20 25.27 33.50
CA VAL A 223 29.14 24.32 34.62
C VAL A 223 29.08 22.87 34.10
N SER A 224 30.12 22.11 34.43
CA SER A 224 30.18 20.64 34.30
C SER A 224 29.28 19.97 35.32
N SER A 225 28.61 18.86 34.96
CA SER A 225 28.19 17.83 35.92
C SER A 225 27.85 16.51 35.23
N SER A 226 28.60 15.49 35.63
CA SER A 226 28.34 14.07 35.41
C SER A 226 27.01 13.63 36.04
N GLY A 227 26.30 12.69 35.41
CA GLY A 227 25.10 12.09 36.02
C GLY A 227 24.53 10.92 35.21
N LEU A 228 24.74 9.72 35.75
CA LEU A 228 24.23 8.42 35.32
C LEU A 228 22.69 8.35 35.32
N VAL A 229 22.07 7.81 34.25
CA VAL A 229 20.69 7.27 34.27
C VAL A 229 20.51 6.21 33.15
N PRO A 230 19.47 5.35 33.18
CA PRO A 230 19.60 3.93 32.88
C PRO A 230 19.11 3.57 31.48
N ASN A 231 19.70 2.51 30.96
CA ASN A 231 19.37 1.89 29.69
C ASN A 231 17.97 1.24 29.73
N PHE A 232 16.99 1.81 29.02
CA PHE A 232 15.76 1.11 28.65
C PHE A 232 15.74 0.88 27.14
N GLY A 233 15.68 -0.41 26.80
CA GLY A 233 15.91 -0.94 25.47
C GLY A 233 14.92 -0.44 24.42
N ARG A 234 15.48 -0.05 23.28
CA ARG A 234 14.81 -0.01 21.98
C ARG A 234 15.43 -1.14 21.15
N PRO A 235 14.65 -1.95 20.43
CA PRO A 235 15.21 -2.99 19.57
C PRO A 235 15.88 -2.28 18.39
N SER A 236 17.21 -2.19 18.44
CA SER A 236 18.03 -1.83 17.31
C SER A 236 17.85 -2.90 16.22
N ASP A 237 17.62 -2.43 15.00
CA ASP A 237 17.66 -3.22 13.77
C ASP A 237 19.04 -3.90 13.64
N VAL A 238 19.14 -5.10 14.21
CA VAL A 238 20.21 -6.05 13.95
C VAL A 238 19.79 -6.84 12.74
N PHE A 239 20.17 -6.43 11.52
CA PHE A 239 20.42 -7.33 10.37
C PHE A 239 20.97 -6.51 9.19
N SER A 240 22.30 -6.31 9.19
CA SER A 240 23.07 -6.18 7.95
C SER A 240 23.98 -7.40 7.83
N PRO A 241 23.66 -8.40 6.99
CA PRO A 241 24.58 -9.48 6.71
C PRO A 241 24.87 -9.58 5.22
N PHE A 242 25.83 -8.80 4.70
CA PHE A 242 26.53 -9.15 3.46
C PHE A 242 27.95 -8.57 3.46
N THR A 243 28.88 -9.28 4.12
CA THR A 243 30.29 -9.23 3.75
C THR A 243 30.55 -10.39 2.79
N SER A 244 30.57 -10.10 1.50
CA SER A 244 30.93 -11.07 0.46
C SER A 244 32.35 -11.58 0.70
N THR A 245 32.49 -12.88 0.94
CA THR A 245 33.77 -13.56 1.05
C THR A 245 34.09 -14.17 -0.30
N THR A 246 34.88 -13.48 -1.13
CA THR A 246 35.39 -14.01 -2.40
C THR A 246 36.80 -14.55 -2.18
N VAL A 247 36.95 -15.87 -2.23
CA VAL A 247 38.26 -16.54 -2.26
C VAL A 247 38.58 -16.82 -3.73
N SER A 248 39.55 -16.10 -4.29
CA SER A 248 40.06 -16.34 -5.63
C SER A 248 41.53 -16.75 -5.55
N ASN A 249 41.82 -17.97 -6.00
CA ASN A 249 43.18 -18.42 -6.32
C ASN A 249 43.48 -18.12 -7.80
N SER A 250 44.69 -17.61 -8.01
CA SER A 250 45.30 -17.18 -9.27
C SER A 250 45.60 -18.33 -10.24
N VAL A 251 45.63 -18.03 -11.55
CA VAL A 251 46.79 -18.21 -12.46
C VAL A 251 46.64 -17.23 -13.63
N ASP A 252 47.67 -16.42 -13.86
CA ASP A 252 47.78 -15.37 -14.88
C ASP A 252 47.97 -15.90 -16.30
N HIS A 253 47.08 -15.52 -17.23
CA HIS A 253 47.40 -15.39 -18.67
C HIS A 253 46.73 -14.16 -19.27
N ALA A 254 47.56 -13.24 -19.75
CA ALA A 254 47.19 -11.88 -20.14
C ALA A 254 46.55 -11.80 -21.53
N ILE A 255 45.31 -11.30 -21.58
CA ILE A 255 44.69 -10.64 -22.74
C ILE A 255 44.21 -9.27 -22.25
N PRO A 256 44.55 -8.15 -22.91
CA PRO A 256 44.09 -6.82 -22.51
C PRO A 256 42.64 -6.63 -22.97
N ALA A 257 41.69 -7.20 -22.24
CA ALA A 257 40.27 -6.99 -22.43
C ALA A 257 39.76 -6.03 -21.34
N SER A 258 39.31 -4.85 -21.77
CA SER A 258 38.39 -3.90 -21.10
C SER A 258 37.95 -4.27 -19.66
N SER A 259 38.82 -4.06 -18.67
CA SER A 259 38.51 -4.36 -17.25
C SER A 259 37.43 -3.45 -16.66
N ASN A 260 37.02 -2.40 -17.39
CA ASN A 260 36.03 -1.43 -16.91
C ASN A 260 34.59 -1.97 -16.97
N GLY A 261 34.31 -3.02 -17.75
CA GLY A 261 32.96 -3.56 -17.90
C GLY A 261 32.47 -4.38 -16.70
N ALA A 262 33.33 -5.22 -16.11
CA ALA A 262 32.94 -6.12 -15.02
C ALA A 262 32.63 -5.37 -13.72
N ALA A 263 33.45 -4.37 -13.37
CA ALA A 263 33.22 -3.53 -12.20
C ALA A 263 31.90 -2.74 -12.29
N ASP A 264 31.54 -2.27 -13.50
CA ASP A 264 30.28 -1.59 -13.74
C ASP A 264 29.07 -2.54 -13.61
N CYS A 265 29.20 -3.78 -14.07
CA CYS A 265 28.15 -4.80 -13.94
C CYS A 265 27.80 -5.09 -12.46
N HIS A 266 28.80 -5.38 -11.62
CA HIS A 266 28.57 -5.63 -10.19
C HIS A 266 27.94 -4.43 -9.48
N LYS A 267 28.36 -3.21 -9.81
CA LYS A 267 27.76 -2.00 -9.27
C LYS A 267 26.28 -1.90 -9.62
N LYS A 268 25.90 -2.19 -10.86
CA LYS A 268 24.51 -2.16 -11.30
C LYS A 268 23.68 -3.31 -10.71
N MET A 269 24.26 -4.49 -10.50
CA MET A 269 23.60 -5.59 -9.78
C MET A 269 23.32 -5.20 -8.32
N ALA A 270 24.27 -4.53 -7.66
CA ALA A 270 24.07 -4.01 -6.31
C ALA A 270 22.99 -2.92 -6.27
N ASP A 271 22.95 -2.01 -7.25
CA ASP A 271 21.90 -1.01 -7.37
C ASP A 271 20.52 -1.64 -7.56
N PHE A 272 20.41 -2.63 -8.47
CA PHE A 272 19.20 -3.44 -8.64
C PHE A 272 18.77 -4.09 -7.32
N SER A 273 19.70 -4.75 -6.63
CA SER A 273 19.45 -5.40 -5.34
C SER A 273 18.84 -4.45 -4.31
N ASN A 274 19.42 -3.26 -4.16
CA ASN A 274 18.97 -2.25 -3.21
C ASN A 274 17.57 -1.72 -3.55
N ARG A 275 17.33 -1.41 -4.84
CA ARG A 275 16.04 -0.89 -5.31
C ARG A 275 14.95 -1.95 -5.25
N PHE A 276 15.26 -3.18 -5.63
CA PHE A 276 14.33 -4.30 -5.51
C PHE A 276 13.95 -4.55 -4.04
N GLN A 277 14.92 -4.50 -3.12
CA GLN A 277 14.64 -4.58 -1.68
C GLN A 277 13.76 -3.42 -1.20
N ALA A 278 14.03 -2.19 -1.64
CA ALA A 278 13.21 -1.03 -1.31
C ALA A 278 11.76 -1.19 -1.82
N LEU A 279 11.58 -1.66 -3.05
CA LEU A 279 10.28 -1.94 -3.65
C LEU A 279 9.49 -3.00 -2.86
N MET A 280 10.12 -4.12 -2.51
CA MET A 280 9.49 -5.15 -1.67
C MET A 280 9.14 -4.62 -0.27
N ARG A 281 9.95 -3.71 0.28
CA ARG A 281 9.65 -3.05 1.56
C ARG A 281 8.45 -2.09 1.44
N MET A 282 8.34 -1.35 0.34
CA MET A 282 7.20 -0.45 0.11
C MET A 282 5.88 -1.22 0.09
N SER A 283 5.82 -2.38 -0.58
CA SER A 283 4.61 -3.21 -0.61
C SER A 283 4.26 -3.82 0.75
N GLU A 284 5.28 -4.19 1.55
CA GLU A 284 5.09 -4.66 2.93
C GLU A 284 4.52 -3.55 3.82
N ILE A 285 5.10 -2.34 3.77
CA ILE A 285 4.60 -1.16 4.49
C ILE A 285 3.17 -0.85 4.07
N PHE A 286 2.89 -0.88 2.77
CA PHE A 286 1.54 -0.65 2.24
C PHE A 286 0.53 -1.61 2.87
N GLY A 287 0.84 -2.91 2.87
CA GLY A 287 -0.06 -3.92 3.44
C GLY A 287 -0.30 -3.71 4.93
N GLN A 288 0.73 -3.34 5.68
CA GLN A 288 0.62 -3.08 7.13
C GLN A 288 -0.16 -1.80 7.45
N THR A 289 0.10 -0.71 6.73
CA THR A 289 -0.54 0.58 6.96
C THR A 289 -2.00 0.57 6.55
N HIS A 290 -2.32 0.04 5.37
CA HIS A 290 -3.63 0.23 4.75
C HIS A 290 -4.56 -0.98 4.89
N ALA A 291 -4.02 -2.18 5.16
CA ALA A 291 -4.79 -3.42 5.06
C ALA A 291 -4.54 -4.45 6.19
N SER A 292 -3.97 -4.06 7.35
CA SER A 292 -3.73 -4.95 8.49
C SER A 292 -4.96 -5.30 9.37
N LEU A 293 -6.03 -4.52 9.37
CA LEU A 293 -7.27 -4.74 10.14
C LEU A 293 -8.26 -5.64 9.38
N PRO A 294 -8.57 -6.84 9.89
CA PRO A 294 -9.54 -7.73 9.26
C PRO A 294 -10.95 -7.12 9.22
N ASN A 295 -11.65 -7.32 8.11
CA ASN A 295 -13.05 -6.93 7.97
C ASN A 295 -13.82 -8.04 7.24
N ILE A 296 -14.24 -9.06 8.01
CA ILE A 296 -14.93 -10.25 7.49
C ILE A 296 -16.17 -9.88 6.66
N PHE A 297 -16.89 -8.81 7.05
CA PHE A 297 -18.06 -8.36 6.32
C PHE A 297 -17.67 -7.85 4.93
N MET A 298 -16.68 -6.95 4.81
CA MET A 298 -16.20 -6.48 3.50
C MET A 298 -15.56 -7.62 2.69
N ASP A 299 -14.72 -8.45 3.33
CA ASP A 299 -14.01 -9.55 2.66
C ASP A 299 -14.98 -10.58 2.05
N SER A 300 -16.10 -10.86 2.73
CA SER A 300 -17.14 -11.78 2.21
C SER A 300 -17.93 -11.19 1.04
N HIS A 301 -18.04 -9.86 0.95
CA HIS A 301 -18.76 -9.14 -0.10
C HIS A 301 -17.87 -8.66 -1.25
N MET A 302 -16.59 -9.04 -1.28
CA MET A 302 -15.72 -8.75 -2.42
C MET A 302 -16.24 -9.39 -3.71
N ASP A 303 -16.01 -8.72 -4.82
CA ASP A 303 -16.32 -9.24 -6.15
C ASP A 303 -15.57 -10.56 -6.44
N ASP A 304 -16.19 -11.43 -7.24
CA ASP A 304 -15.67 -12.77 -7.53
C ASP A 304 -14.28 -12.74 -8.19
N HIS A 305 -14.03 -11.78 -9.08
CA HIS A 305 -12.72 -11.64 -9.74
C HIS A 305 -11.60 -11.32 -8.75
N VAL A 306 -11.91 -10.57 -7.68
CA VAL A 306 -10.92 -10.28 -6.62
C VAL A 306 -10.68 -11.52 -5.76
N LYS A 307 -11.74 -12.24 -5.41
CA LYS A 307 -11.62 -13.52 -4.69
C LYS A 307 -10.83 -14.55 -5.49
N GLU A 308 -11.08 -14.68 -6.79
CA GLU A 308 -10.34 -15.56 -7.69
C GLU A 308 -8.86 -15.20 -7.73
N TYR A 309 -8.55 -13.91 -7.87
CA TYR A 309 -7.16 -13.41 -7.81
C TYR A 309 -6.48 -13.80 -6.48
N LEU A 310 -7.13 -13.53 -5.34
CA LEU A 310 -6.60 -13.83 -4.01
C LEU A 310 -6.43 -15.34 -3.78
N MET A 311 -7.35 -16.16 -4.27
CA MET A 311 -7.26 -17.62 -4.21
C MET A 311 -6.13 -18.17 -5.09
N ALA A 312 -5.92 -17.60 -6.27
CA ALA A 312 -4.85 -18.00 -7.17
C ALA A 312 -3.46 -17.76 -6.54
N ILE A 313 -3.27 -16.60 -5.90
CA ILE A 313 -1.99 -16.26 -5.26
C ILE A 313 -1.76 -17.03 -3.95
N SER A 314 -2.81 -17.46 -3.24
CA SER A 314 -2.66 -18.17 -1.97
C SER A 314 -2.22 -19.63 -2.13
N ARG A 315 -2.32 -20.19 -3.35
CA ARG A 315 -1.87 -21.53 -3.77
C ARG A 315 -2.13 -22.61 -2.73
N GLY A 316 -3.38 -22.76 -2.29
CA GLY A 316 -3.79 -23.80 -1.34
C GLY A 316 -3.79 -23.35 0.13
N THR A 317 -3.28 -22.16 0.45
CA THR A 317 -3.61 -21.52 1.73
C THR A 317 -5.03 -20.96 1.65
N LYS A 318 -5.83 -21.19 2.69
CA LYS A 318 -7.16 -20.59 2.78
C LYS A 318 -7.00 -19.08 2.86
N ALA A 319 -7.31 -18.37 1.77
CA ALA A 319 -7.19 -16.91 1.70
C ALA A 319 -8.00 -16.23 2.83
N SER A 320 -9.14 -16.81 3.19
CA SER A 320 -9.96 -16.40 4.34
C SER A 320 -9.20 -16.39 5.67
N ASP A 321 -8.35 -17.38 5.90
CA ASP A 321 -7.61 -17.52 7.17
C ASP A 321 -6.52 -16.44 7.27
N LEU A 322 -5.90 -16.09 6.13
CA LEU A 322 -4.90 -15.03 6.05
C LEU A 322 -5.53 -13.64 6.17
N LEU A 323 -6.67 -13.42 5.52
CA LEU A 323 -7.41 -12.16 5.55
C LEU A 323 -8.08 -11.89 6.90
N GLY A 324 -8.56 -12.94 7.56
CA GLY A 324 -9.27 -12.88 8.84
C GLY A 324 -8.36 -12.65 10.06
N ASN A 325 -7.04 -12.70 9.88
CA ASN A 325 -6.07 -12.54 10.97
C ASN A 325 -5.22 -11.29 10.77
N ALA A 326 -5.28 -10.36 11.74
CA ALA A 326 -4.60 -9.08 11.69
C ALA A 326 -3.08 -9.21 11.53
N ALA A 327 -2.47 -10.25 12.10
CA ALA A 327 -1.04 -10.48 12.02
C ALA A 327 -0.57 -10.94 10.63
N THR A 328 -1.47 -11.46 9.78
CA THR A 328 -1.13 -12.03 8.47
C THR A 328 -1.73 -11.27 7.30
N ARG A 329 -2.81 -10.51 7.54
CA ARG A 329 -3.56 -9.81 6.50
C ARG A 329 -2.67 -8.85 5.71
N GLY A 330 -1.91 -7.99 6.40
CA GLY A 330 -1.00 -7.04 5.75
C GLY A 330 0.05 -7.73 4.86
N PHE A 331 0.62 -8.85 5.32
CA PHE A 331 1.56 -9.63 4.52
C PHE A 331 0.89 -10.32 3.32
N PHE A 332 -0.36 -10.74 3.44
CA PHE A 332 -1.09 -11.33 2.31
C PHE A 332 -1.43 -10.28 1.25
N VAL A 333 -1.79 -9.05 1.66
CA VAL A 333 -1.94 -7.92 0.72
C VAL A 333 -0.61 -7.56 0.07
N ALA A 334 0.49 -7.53 0.83
CA ALA A 334 1.83 -7.31 0.27
C ALA A 334 2.18 -8.37 -0.78
N LYS A 335 1.90 -9.66 -0.50
CA LYS A 335 2.06 -10.75 -1.48
C LYS A 335 1.24 -10.49 -2.74
N ALA A 336 -0.02 -10.08 -2.58
CA ALA A 336 -0.91 -9.79 -3.70
C ALA A 336 -0.36 -8.68 -4.61
N ILE A 337 0.24 -7.66 -4.02
CA ILE A 337 0.96 -6.61 -4.77
C ILE A 337 2.20 -7.20 -5.44
N ASN A 338 3.09 -7.85 -4.70
CA ASN A 338 4.35 -8.39 -5.21
C ASN A 338 4.15 -9.39 -6.35
N TRP A 339 3.13 -10.24 -6.24
CA TRP A 339 2.75 -11.19 -7.29
C TRP A 339 2.40 -10.46 -8.59
N TYR A 340 1.55 -9.43 -8.50
CA TYR A 340 1.20 -8.61 -9.67
C TYR A 340 2.42 -7.91 -10.25
N LEU A 341 3.29 -7.33 -9.41
CA LEU A 341 4.50 -6.65 -9.87
C LEU A 341 5.39 -7.60 -10.68
N VAL A 342 5.69 -8.79 -10.15
CA VAL A 342 6.54 -9.77 -10.82
C VAL A 342 5.92 -10.27 -12.13
N GLU A 343 4.61 -10.56 -12.13
CA GLU A 343 3.93 -11.14 -13.30
C GLU A 343 3.64 -10.12 -14.40
N LYS A 344 3.36 -8.87 -14.05
CA LYS A 344 2.79 -7.87 -14.97
C LYS A 344 3.63 -6.62 -15.17
N VAL A 345 4.54 -6.29 -14.25
CA VAL A 345 5.29 -5.01 -14.28
C VAL A 345 6.79 -5.24 -14.49
N LEU A 346 7.41 -6.12 -13.70
CA LEU A 346 8.83 -6.48 -13.76
C LEU A 346 9.12 -7.49 -14.88
N CYS A 347 8.44 -7.34 -16.00
CA CYS A 347 8.60 -8.16 -17.19
C CYS A 347 8.87 -7.28 -18.41
N MET A 348 9.36 -7.87 -19.49
CA MET A 348 9.74 -7.13 -20.71
C MET A 348 8.61 -6.28 -21.29
N THR A 349 7.35 -6.61 -20.93
CA THR A 349 6.18 -5.87 -21.39
C THR A 349 6.12 -4.44 -20.87
N ALA A 350 6.93 -4.05 -19.88
CA ALA A 350 7.07 -2.68 -19.42
C ALA A 350 7.40 -1.70 -20.57
N ILE A 351 8.15 -2.16 -21.57
CA ILE A 351 8.62 -1.35 -22.71
C ILE A 351 7.86 -1.70 -23.99
N SER A 352 7.16 -2.84 -24.03
CA SER A 352 6.48 -3.33 -25.23
C SER A 352 5.24 -2.52 -25.59
N GLY A 353 5.07 -2.20 -26.86
CA GLY A 353 3.93 -1.45 -27.38
C GLY A 353 4.24 0.03 -27.66
N PHE A 354 5.43 0.51 -27.30
CA PHE A 354 5.88 1.85 -27.69
C PHE A 354 6.33 1.89 -29.16
N ASP A 355 7.13 0.92 -29.61
CA ASP A 355 7.56 0.77 -31.00
C ASP A 355 7.39 -0.68 -31.46
N ALA A 356 6.37 -0.91 -32.30
CA ALA A 356 6.03 -2.23 -32.82
C ALA A 356 7.16 -2.88 -33.65
N SER A 357 8.02 -2.11 -34.31
CA SER A 357 9.16 -2.66 -35.06
C SER A 357 10.18 -3.27 -34.11
N VAL A 358 10.52 -2.53 -33.03
CA VAL A 358 11.47 -3.01 -32.03
C VAL A 358 10.89 -4.18 -31.23
N ASP A 359 9.57 -4.18 -30.95
CA ASP A 359 8.90 -5.30 -30.30
C ASP A 359 9.02 -6.61 -31.10
N VAL A 360 8.88 -6.52 -32.43
CA VAL A 360 9.06 -7.68 -33.33
C VAL A 360 10.50 -8.18 -33.29
N GLU A 361 11.48 -7.28 -33.33
CA GLU A 361 12.91 -7.63 -33.24
C GLU A 361 13.24 -8.30 -31.90
N ILE A 362 12.82 -7.71 -30.78
CA ILE A 362 13.00 -8.28 -29.43
C ILE A 362 12.35 -9.66 -29.35
N SER A 363 11.13 -9.82 -29.86
CA SER A 363 10.41 -11.11 -29.87
C SER A 363 11.15 -12.17 -30.69
N GLN A 364 11.74 -11.80 -31.82
CA GLN A 364 12.56 -12.70 -32.64
C GLN A 364 13.83 -13.13 -31.90
N ILE A 365 14.52 -12.19 -31.25
CA ILE A 365 15.71 -12.49 -30.43
C ILE A 365 15.35 -13.44 -29.29
N GLN A 366 14.27 -13.15 -28.55
CA GLN A 366 13.80 -14.00 -27.45
C GLN A 366 13.47 -15.43 -27.89
N LYS A 367 12.85 -15.59 -29.06
CA LYS A 367 12.54 -16.91 -29.63
C LYS A 367 13.81 -17.72 -29.89
N GLN A 368 14.90 -17.09 -30.32
CA GLN A 368 16.18 -17.75 -30.57
C GLN A 368 16.95 -18.06 -29.28
N MET A 369 16.68 -17.33 -28.18
CA MET A 369 17.36 -17.57 -26.90
C MET A 369 17.01 -18.93 -26.27
N ALA A 370 15.83 -19.49 -26.52
CA ALA A 370 15.37 -20.71 -25.83
C ALA A 370 16.29 -21.94 -26.04
N SER A 371 17.03 -21.97 -27.16
CA SER A 371 17.94 -23.06 -27.52
C SER A 371 19.41 -22.63 -27.63
N SER A 372 19.76 -21.45 -27.10
CA SER A 372 21.09 -20.87 -27.29
C SER A 372 22.09 -21.30 -26.20
N THR A 373 23.37 -21.34 -26.57
CA THR A 373 24.48 -21.51 -25.61
C THR A 373 24.62 -20.26 -24.73
N PRO A 374 25.23 -20.33 -23.53
CA PRO A 374 25.38 -19.16 -22.65
C PRO A 374 25.99 -17.94 -23.32
N ILE A 375 27.05 -18.11 -24.11
CA ILE A 375 27.70 -17.02 -24.85
C ILE A 375 26.75 -16.39 -25.88
N MET A 376 26.05 -17.22 -26.67
CA MET A 376 25.08 -16.70 -27.64
C MET A 376 23.92 -16.00 -26.93
N ARG A 377 23.50 -16.50 -25.77
CA ARG A 377 22.48 -15.89 -24.92
C ARG A 377 22.90 -14.51 -24.41
N HIS A 378 24.16 -14.34 -24.00
CA HIS A 378 24.69 -13.04 -23.61
C HIS A 378 24.68 -12.03 -24.77
N ILE A 379 25.07 -12.45 -25.98
CA ILE A 379 25.01 -11.61 -27.19
C ILE A 379 23.56 -11.17 -27.46
N MET A 380 22.61 -12.10 -27.37
CA MET A 380 21.18 -11.83 -27.56
C MET A 380 20.63 -10.86 -26.50
N LEU A 381 20.98 -11.04 -25.22
CA LEU A 381 20.60 -10.13 -24.14
C LEU A 381 21.22 -8.73 -24.32
N THR A 382 22.46 -8.65 -24.81
CA THR A 382 23.12 -7.39 -25.15
C THR A 382 22.40 -6.65 -26.27
N ALA A 383 21.94 -7.38 -27.30
CA ALA A 383 21.14 -6.79 -28.36
C ALA A 383 19.81 -6.23 -27.82
N ILE A 384 19.07 -7.00 -27.02
CA ILE A 384 17.82 -6.56 -26.38
C ILE A 384 18.06 -5.30 -25.52
N ALA A 385 19.07 -5.32 -24.66
CA ALA A 385 19.43 -4.18 -23.81
C ALA A 385 19.74 -2.92 -24.63
N THR A 386 20.42 -3.08 -25.77
CA THR A 386 20.73 -1.98 -26.69
C THR A 386 19.46 -1.39 -27.31
N HIS A 387 18.53 -2.24 -27.78
CA HIS A 387 17.24 -1.79 -28.31
C HIS A 387 16.43 -1.02 -27.27
N ILE A 388 16.37 -1.51 -26.05
CA ILE A 388 15.62 -0.89 -24.95
C ILE A 388 16.24 0.44 -24.55
N ALA A 389 17.55 0.50 -24.39
CA ALA A 389 18.26 1.74 -24.08
C ALA A 389 18.08 2.81 -25.19
N ALA A 390 17.93 2.38 -26.45
CA ALA A 390 17.60 3.28 -27.56
C ALA A 390 16.15 3.77 -27.50
N ILE A 391 15.18 2.88 -27.22
CA ILE A 391 13.76 3.24 -27.04
C ILE A 391 13.60 4.27 -25.92
N CYS A 392 14.24 4.05 -24.77
CA CYS A 392 14.08 4.92 -23.60
C CYS A 392 14.54 6.37 -23.84
N LYS A 393 15.33 6.61 -24.89
CA LYS A 393 15.82 7.94 -25.29
C LYS A 393 14.94 8.62 -26.35
N ARG A 394 13.93 7.92 -26.88
CA ARG A 394 13.06 8.48 -27.93
C ARG A 394 12.04 9.45 -27.32
N PRO A 395 11.67 10.52 -28.07
CA PRO A 395 10.62 11.42 -27.63
C PRO A 395 9.29 10.66 -27.50
N GLY A 396 8.48 11.01 -26.49
CA GLY A 396 7.20 10.35 -26.22
C GLY A 396 7.29 9.12 -25.30
N PHE A 397 8.48 8.58 -25.05
CA PHE A 397 8.63 7.39 -24.22
C PHE A 397 8.25 7.67 -22.75
N ALA A 398 8.60 8.85 -22.22
CA ALA A 398 8.27 9.22 -20.86
C ALA A 398 6.75 9.31 -20.64
N GLU A 399 6.02 9.90 -21.60
CA GLU A 399 4.57 10.01 -21.58
C GLU A 399 3.91 8.62 -21.71
N TYR A 400 4.42 7.78 -22.60
CA TYR A 400 3.99 6.39 -22.74
C TYR A 400 4.20 5.59 -21.45
N ASN A 401 5.37 5.70 -20.83
CA ASN A 401 5.66 5.04 -19.56
C ASN A 401 4.71 5.51 -18.44
N GLN A 402 4.41 6.81 -18.39
CA GLN A 402 3.43 7.35 -17.44
C GLN A 402 2.03 6.78 -17.68
N GLN A 403 1.60 6.61 -18.94
CA GLN A 403 0.32 5.97 -19.26
C GLN A 403 0.31 4.50 -18.82
N ASN A 404 1.40 3.76 -19.04
CA ASN A 404 1.55 2.38 -18.56
C ASN A 404 1.45 2.30 -17.03
N ILE A 405 2.11 3.22 -16.30
CA ILE A 405 1.98 3.32 -14.84
C ILE A 405 0.51 3.47 -14.44
N GLN A 406 -0.24 4.37 -15.08
CA GLN A 406 -1.67 4.56 -14.77
C GLN A 406 -2.50 3.29 -15.07
N VAL A 407 -2.26 2.63 -16.20
CA VAL A 407 -2.96 1.38 -16.55
C VAL A 407 -2.70 0.29 -15.51
N HIS A 408 -1.45 0.11 -15.10
CA HIS A 408 -1.11 -0.89 -14.09
C HIS A 408 -1.66 -0.54 -12.71
N LEU A 409 -1.64 0.75 -12.35
CA LEU A 409 -2.20 1.25 -11.10
C LEU A 409 -3.70 0.96 -11.00
N HIS A 410 -4.49 1.33 -12.02
CA HIS A 410 -5.93 1.05 -12.05
C HIS A 410 -6.23 -0.46 -11.98
N ARG A 411 -5.49 -1.27 -12.72
CA ARG A 411 -5.65 -2.74 -12.71
C ARG A 411 -5.33 -3.35 -11.35
N LEU A 412 -4.23 -2.94 -10.72
CA LEU A 412 -3.87 -3.45 -9.39
C LEU A 412 -4.84 -2.93 -8.33
N TRP A 413 -5.27 -1.68 -8.43
CA TRP A 413 -6.26 -1.09 -7.52
C TRP A 413 -7.58 -1.85 -7.52
N ALA A 414 -8.03 -2.37 -8.66
CA ALA A 414 -9.24 -3.19 -8.73
C ALA A 414 -9.17 -4.43 -7.81
N TYR A 415 -7.98 -5.00 -7.61
CA TYR A 415 -7.78 -6.14 -6.72
C TYR A 415 -7.52 -5.73 -5.26
N ILE A 416 -6.75 -4.66 -5.05
CA ILE A 416 -6.21 -4.31 -3.73
C ILE A 416 -7.05 -3.25 -3.01
N GLY A 417 -7.67 -2.34 -3.74
CA GLY A 417 -8.51 -1.26 -3.20
C GLY A 417 -9.58 -1.76 -2.23
N PRO A 418 -10.35 -2.83 -2.55
CA PRO A 418 -11.38 -3.35 -1.65
C PRO A 418 -10.86 -3.96 -0.33
N LEU A 419 -9.54 -4.19 -0.19
CA LEU A 419 -8.95 -4.78 1.02
C LEU A 419 -8.55 -3.75 2.09
N GLY A 420 -8.51 -2.46 1.73
CA GLY A 420 -8.13 -1.39 2.64
C GLY A 420 -9.24 -1.00 3.63
N HIS A 421 -8.87 -0.49 4.81
CA HIS A 421 -9.87 -0.05 5.81
C HIS A 421 -10.47 1.31 5.48
N ASP A 422 -9.65 2.20 4.93
CA ASP A 422 -10.03 3.54 4.49
C ASP A 422 -10.40 3.50 3.02
N ALA A 423 -11.35 2.65 2.65
CA ALA A 423 -11.88 2.59 1.29
C ALA A 423 -13.16 3.44 1.13
N PRO A 424 -13.17 4.79 1.27
CA PRO A 424 -14.09 5.58 0.49
C PRO A 424 -13.58 5.63 -0.96
N ALA A 425 -14.50 5.78 -1.91
CA ALA A 425 -14.27 5.77 -3.36
C ALA A 425 -13.36 6.91 -3.90
N ASN A 426 -12.56 7.58 -3.06
CA ASN A 426 -11.69 8.68 -3.46
C ASN A 426 -10.30 8.17 -3.85
N GLN A 427 -9.97 8.35 -5.14
CA GLN A 427 -8.63 8.13 -5.73
C GLN A 427 -7.56 9.10 -5.18
N ASN A 428 -7.93 10.02 -4.27
CA ASN A 428 -7.01 10.94 -3.60
C ASN A 428 -6.58 10.45 -2.21
N SER A 429 -6.79 9.17 -1.89
CA SER A 429 -6.36 8.59 -0.61
C SER A 429 -4.84 8.40 -0.55
N SER A 430 -4.27 8.42 0.65
CA SER A 430 -2.85 8.06 0.89
C SER A 430 -2.53 6.68 0.31
N MET A 431 -3.46 5.72 0.45
CA MET A 431 -3.35 4.39 -0.14
C MET A 431 -3.16 4.43 -1.66
N TRP A 432 -3.93 5.25 -2.39
CA TRP A 432 -3.74 5.38 -3.85
C TRP A 432 -2.36 5.91 -4.21
N ASN A 433 -1.90 6.95 -3.49
CA ASN A 433 -0.58 7.56 -3.73
C ASN A 433 0.57 6.60 -3.42
N ASP A 434 0.46 5.82 -2.33
CA ASP A 434 1.47 4.82 -1.99
C ASP A 434 1.51 3.69 -3.02
N LEU A 435 0.35 3.26 -3.53
CA LEU A 435 0.29 2.26 -4.61
C LEU A 435 0.87 2.81 -5.92
N HIS A 436 0.58 4.08 -6.25
CA HIS A 436 1.18 4.76 -7.38
C HIS A 436 2.71 4.78 -7.25
N ALA A 437 3.25 5.12 -6.07
CA ALA A 437 4.69 5.12 -5.82
C ALA A 437 5.31 3.72 -6.02
N ILE A 438 4.65 2.66 -5.55
CA ILE A 438 5.08 1.26 -5.76
C ILE A 438 5.13 0.93 -7.27
N ILE A 439 4.08 1.24 -8.02
CA ILE A 439 4.02 0.93 -9.46
C ILE A 439 5.04 1.74 -10.26
N SER A 440 5.21 3.02 -9.92
CA SER A 440 6.21 3.89 -10.54
C SER A 440 7.62 3.37 -10.32
N GLU A 441 7.96 2.97 -9.09
CA GLU A 441 9.27 2.39 -8.79
C GLU A 441 9.47 1.05 -9.52
N ALA A 442 8.45 0.19 -9.55
CA ALA A 442 8.51 -1.08 -10.27
C ALA A 442 8.71 -0.88 -11.79
N GLN A 443 8.03 0.07 -12.43
CA GLN A 443 8.20 0.37 -13.85
C GLN A 443 9.59 0.94 -14.16
N SER A 444 10.09 1.85 -13.31
CA SER A 444 11.46 2.34 -13.43
C SER A 444 12.47 1.19 -13.29
N LEU A 445 12.30 0.34 -12.29
CA LEU A 445 13.18 -0.81 -12.06
C LEU A 445 13.14 -1.81 -13.23
N ALA A 446 11.97 -2.09 -13.80
CA ALA A 446 11.82 -2.94 -14.98
C ALA A 446 12.60 -2.38 -16.19
N THR A 447 12.53 -1.06 -16.41
CA THR A 447 13.27 -0.38 -17.48
C THR A 447 14.77 -0.56 -17.30
N ASP A 448 15.28 -0.40 -16.08
CA ASP A 448 16.69 -0.58 -15.77
C ASP A 448 17.12 -2.04 -15.88
N MET A 449 16.30 -2.98 -15.39
CA MET A 449 16.55 -4.43 -15.49
C MET A 449 16.83 -4.84 -16.92
N TYR A 450 15.94 -4.46 -17.85
CA TYR A 450 16.03 -4.88 -19.24
C TYR A 450 16.93 -3.99 -20.11
N SER A 451 17.45 -2.90 -19.55
CA SER A 451 18.55 -2.13 -20.14
C SER A 451 19.92 -2.76 -19.88
N MET A 452 19.97 -3.91 -19.20
CA MET A 452 21.20 -4.66 -18.93
C MET A 452 21.19 -6.05 -19.58
N PRO A 453 22.36 -6.58 -19.98
CA PRO A 453 22.48 -7.91 -20.59
C PRO A 453 22.46 -9.04 -19.54
N LEU A 454 21.59 -8.94 -18.53
CA LEU A 454 21.46 -9.90 -17.43
C LEU A 454 20.12 -10.62 -17.50
N GLU A 455 20.06 -11.81 -16.90
CA GLU A 455 18.79 -12.52 -16.70
C GLU A 455 18.31 -12.41 -15.27
N TYR A 456 17.01 -12.20 -15.11
CA TYR A 456 16.37 -12.09 -13.82
C TYR A 456 15.40 -13.26 -13.66
N ARG A 457 15.44 -13.90 -12.50
CA ARG A 457 14.52 -14.96 -12.12
C ARG A 457 13.91 -14.64 -10.77
N PHE A 458 12.59 -14.66 -10.71
CA PHE A 458 11.81 -14.44 -9.50
C PHE A 458 11.04 -15.72 -9.18
N GLU A 459 11.22 -16.23 -7.98
CA GLU A 459 10.57 -17.47 -7.54
C GLU A 459 9.91 -17.25 -6.18
N PHE A 460 8.60 -17.39 -6.09
CA PHE A 460 7.93 -17.34 -4.80
C PHE A 460 8.09 -18.67 -4.08
N PRO A 461 8.56 -18.68 -2.82
CA PRO A 461 8.55 -19.88 -1.99
C PRO A 461 7.17 -20.54 -1.96
N GLU A 462 7.12 -21.83 -2.21
CA GLU A 462 5.87 -22.56 -2.36
C GLU A 462 5.26 -22.94 -1.01
N GLN A 463 3.95 -23.16 -0.99
CA GLN A 463 3.29 -23.62 0.23
C GLN A 463 3.81 -25.01 0.60
N SER A 464 4.18 -25.19 1.87
CA SER A 464 4.74 -26.44 2.40
C SER A 464 6.16 -26.77 1.94
N GLU A 465 6.85 -25.85 1.27
CA GLU A 465 8.29 -25.95 1.03
C GLU A 465 9.05 -25.91 2.37
N PRO A 466 10.14 -26.69 2.55
CA PRO A 466 11.04 -26.54 3.70
C PRO A 466 11.58 -25.12 3.82
N PHE A 467 11.59 -24.58 5.03
CA PHE A 467 12.23 -23.30 5.28
C PHE A 467 13.75 -23.42 5.10
N ASP A 468 14.30 -22.63 4.19
CA ASP A 468 15.74 -22.53 3.96
C ASP A 468 16.24 -21.13 4.36
N PRO A 469 17.01 -21.01 5.46
CA PRO A 469 17.52 -19.73 5.93
C PRO A 469 18.56 -19.11 4.99
N GLN A 470 19.08 -19.85 4.00
CA GLN A 470 19.99 -19.29 2.99
C GLN A 470 19.25 -18.50 1.91
N THR A 471 17.97 -18.79 1.68
CA THR A 471 17.19 -18.17 0.59
C THR A 471 15.93 -17.47 1.08
N MET A 472 15.55 -17.66 2.36
CA MET A 472 14.29 -17.16 2.93
C MET A 472 14.47 -16.42 4.25
N ILE A 473 13.59 -15.45 4.50
CA ILE A 473 13.51 -14.68 5.76
C ILE A 473 12.14 -14.91 6.38
N ASN A 474 12.11 -15.40 7.61
CA ASN A 474 10.86 -15.55 8.38
C ASN A 474 10.30 -14.18 8.79
N ARG A 475 9.04 -13.92 8.43
CA ARG A 475 8.26 -12.73 8.81
C ARG A 475 7.08 -13.06 9.73
N ASP A 476 6.91 -14.32 10.13
CA ASP A 476 5.83 -14.70 11.04
C ASP A 476 6.14 -14.19 12.47
N PRO A 477 5.30 -13.28 13.03
CA PRO A 477 5.57 -12.69 14.34
C PRO A 477 5.47 -13.69 15.50
N TRP A 478 4.87 -14.86 15.30
CA TRP A 478 4.66 -15.87 16.32
C TRP A 478 5.72 -16.98 16.31
N VAL A 479 6.59 -16.99 15.30
CA VAL A 479 7.65 -18.00 15.14
C VAL A 479 9.00 -17.33 15.43
N LEU A 480 9.42 -17.36 16.70
CA LEU A 480 10.57 -16.60 17.20
C LEU A 480 11.87 -17.44 17.36
N ALA A 481 11.98 -18.58 16.67
CA ALA A 481 13.20 -19.39 16.75
C ALA A 481 14.29 -18.87 15.79
N ASP A 482 15.54 -19.20 16.09
CA ASP A 482 16.66 -18.87 15.22
C ASP A 482 16.52 -19.59 13.86
N PRO A 483 17.02 -18.98 12.76
CA PRO A 483 16.85 -19.55 11.43
C PRO A 483 17.38 -20.99 11.28
N SER A 484 18.47 -21.33 11.99
CA SER A 484 19.06 -22.67 11.97
C SER A 484 18.18 -23.69 12.69
N ALA A 485 17.60 -23.34 13.85
CA ALA A 485 16.64 -24.19 14.55
C ALA A 485 15.39 -24.43 13.70
N LEU A 486 14.87 -23.38 13.03
CA LEU A 486 13.70 -23.50 12.17
C LEU A 486 13.93 -24.48 11.01
N GLN A 487 15.13 -24.49 10.43
CA GLN A 487 15.53 -25.45 9.41
C GLN A 487 15.55 -26.89 9.97
N ASN A 488 16.11 -27.07 11.17
CA ASN A 488 16.24 -28.38 11.82
C ASN A 488 14.90 -28.96 12.30
N THR A 489 13.90 -28.13 12.60
CA THR A 489 12.58 -28.58 13.07
C THR A 489 11.59 -28.88 11.94
N ASP A 490 12.07 -29.05 10.71
CA ASP A 490 11.24 -29.33 9.54
C ASP A 490 10.18 -28.24 9.30
N THR A 491 10.46 -27.00 9.71
CA THR A 491 9.50 -25.91 9.58
C THR A 491 9.19 -25.65 8.12
N ARG A 492 7.91 -25.44 7.80
CA ARG A 492 7.42 -25.30 6.44
C ARG A 492 6.87 -23.92 6.17
N VAL A 493 7.04 -23.46 4.93
CA VAL A 493 6.42 -22.24 4.43
C VAL A 493 4.89 -22.37 4.48
N ARG A 494 4.24 -21.40 5.11
CA ARG A 494 2.79 -21.16 5.03
C ARG A 494 2.45 -20.26 3.86
N LEU A 495 3.24 -19.20 3.63
CA LEU A 495 3.02 -18.22 2.58
C LEU A 495 4.34 -17.57 2.15
N GLY A 496 4.72 -17.65 0.86
CA GLY A 496 5.79 -16.80 0.31
C GLY A 496 5.28 -15.39 0.02
N ILE A 497 5.76 -14.37 0.73
CA ILE A 497 5.31 -12.98 0.65
C ILE A 497 6.01 -12.24 -0.50
N THR A 498 7.33 -12.39 -0.61
CA THR A 498 8.16 -11.81 -1.67
C THR A 498 8.90 -12.94 -2.40
N PRO A 499 9.30 -12.76 -3.67
CA PRO A 499 10.05 -13.78 -4.38
C PRO A 499 11.50 -13.84 -3.89
N ILE A 500 12.15 -14.98 -4.10
CA ILE A 500 13.60 -15.09 -4.18
C ILE A 500 14.02 -14.53 -5.53
N ALA A 501 14.92 -13.54 -5.56
CA ALA A 501 15.42 -12.96 -6.79
C ALA A 501 16.86 -13.41 -7.06
N ARG A 502 17.08 -13.92 -8.28
CA ARG A 502 18.40 -14.30 -8.77
C ARG A 502 18.70 -13.55 -10.07
N VAL A 503 19.94 -13.11 -10.20
CA VAL A 503 20.46 -12.48 -11.40
C VAL A 503 21.55 -13.38 -11.96
N ARG A 504 21.50 -13.63 -13.27
CA ARG A 504 22.54 -14.38 -13.98
C ARG A 504 23.28 -13.49 -14.96
N ASP A 505 24.60 -13.46 -14.85
CA ASP A 505 25.48 -12.93 -15.89
C ASP A 505 25.94 -14.08 -16.80
N ASN A 506 25.58 -13.98 -18.08
CA ASN A 506 25.96 -14.95 -19.11
C ASN A 506 27.24 -14.57 -19.86
N SER A 507 27.95 -13.50 -19.44
CA SER A 507 29.22 -13.10 -20.04
C SER A 507 30.32 -14.15 -19.87
N GLN A 508 30.17 -15.03 -18.87
CA GLN A 508 31.07 -16.14 -18.55
C GLN A 508 30.39 -17.50 -18.75
N SER A 509 31.19 -18.57 -18.85
CA SER A 509 30.71 -19.94 -18.98
C SER A 509 31.37 -20.85 -17.93
N PRO A 510 30.62 -21.40 -16.95
CA PRO A 510 29.19 -21.23 -16.75
C PRO A 510 28.82 -19.79 -16.36
N GLY A 511 27.57 -19.39 -16.63
CA GLY A 511 27.09 -18.06 -16.24
C GLY A 511 27.07 -17.92 -14.72
N ASP A 512 27.52 -16.77 -14.22
CA ASP A 512 27.55 -16.47 -12.79
C ASP A 512 26.14 -16.17 -12.30
N VAL A 513 25.69 -16.87 -11.27
CA VAL A 513 24.33 -16.72 -10.71
C VAL A 513 24.44 -16.19 -9.30
N GLN A 514 24.00 -14.95 -9.12
CA GLN A 514 23.96 -14.30 -7.82
C GLN A 514 22.52 -14.23 -7.30
N MET A 515 22.32 -14.67 -6.06
CA MET A 515 21.10 -14.33 -5.33
C MET A 515 21.21 -12.90 -4.83
N VAL A 516 20.27 -12.05 -5.23
CA VAL A 516 20.28 -10.62 -4.90
C VAL A 516 19.17 -10.26 -3.90
N TYR A 517 18.23 -11.17 -3.65
CA TYR A 517 17.19 -10.94 -2.65
C TYR A 517 16.62 -12.25 -2.12
N MET A 518 16.46 -12.34 -0.80
CA MET A 518 15.88 -13.49 -0.10
C MET A 518 14.36 -13.34 0.03
N GLY A 519 13.62 -14.44 -0.18
CA GLY A 519 12.16 -14.43 -0.10
C GLY A 519 11.66 -14.27 1.33
N HIS A 520 10.81 -13.30 1.59
CA HIS A 520 10.08 -13.17 2.86
C HIS A 520 8.98 -14.23 2.91
N VAL A 521 8.88 -14.98 4.02
CA VAL A 521 7.89 -16.05 4.19
C VAL A 521 7.18 -15.95 5.53
N LEU A 522 5.92 -16.38 5.57
CA LEU A 522 5.26 -16.80 6.81
C LEU A 522 5.45 -18.30 6.97
N LEU A 523 5.69 -18.77 8.19
CA LEU A 523 5.90 -20.17 8.49
C LEU A 523 4.65 -20.82 9.08
N LYS A 524 4.51 -22.14 8.91
CA LYS A 524 3.51 -22.93 9.62
C LYS A 524 3.98 -23.04 11.08
N GLY A 525 3.12 -22.68 12.02
CA GLY A 525 3.43 -22.86 13.44
C GLY A 525 3.81 -24.32 13.74
N PRO A 526 4.65 -24.57 14.76
CA PRO A 526 5.03 -25.92 15.14
C PRO A 526 3.75 -26.72 15.39
N LYS A 527 3.62 -27.88 14.73
CA LYS A 527 2.55 -28.82 15.07
C LYS A 527 2.75 -29.12 16.55
N LYS A 528 1.83 -28.66 17.42
CA LYS A 528 1.76 -29.18 18.79
C LYS A 528 1.62 -30.68 18.61
N GLN A 529 2.70 -31.43 18.82
CA GLN A 529 2.61 -32.87 18.95
C GLN A 529 1.67 -33.06 20.13
N MET A 530 0.44 -33.47 19.85
CA MET A 530 -0.47 -33.90 20.90
C MET A 530 0.15 -35.19 21.44
N LEU A 531 0.93 -35.01 22.51
CA LEU A 531 1.48 -36.08 23.33
C LEU A 531 0.35 -36.77 24.09
#